data_AF-A0A2E5R6C8-F1
#
_entry.id   AF-A0A2E5R6C8-F1
#
_cell.length_a   1.000
_cell.length_b   1.000
_cell.length_c   1.000
_cell.angle_alpha   90.00
_cell.angle_beta   90.00
_cell.angle_gamma   90.00
#
_symmetry.space_group_name_H-M   'P 1'
#
loop_
_entity.id
_entity.type
_entity.pdbx_description
1 polymer ?
#
loop_
_entity_poly.entity_id
_entity_poly.type
_entity_poly.pdbx_seq_one_letter_code
_entity_poly.pdbx_strand_id
1 'polypeptide(L)'
;MIILVFDLDDTLLMSNEYTSYETIKFNRELLNLLNSLNYKKIIYTNGTYGHAKNSVPKLLGRNIFNETYARDTIPHMKPLFKSFNHVKNSIFYNLNEHQYNNVQFIFFDDNLDNMKTAKNIDWVSVWIPHRNYNNNIKNQNYPFVDYKYNNIYEALKDMNTIINDLNKPKYIPANNFQGQKKGYHFKKGNNGLGYYLEKNIK
;
A
#
# COMPACT_ATOMS: atom_id res chain seq x y z
N MET A 1 -4.58 5.14 -13.00
CA MET A 1 -4.97 5.86 -11.77
C MET A 1 -4.36 5.14 -10.58
N ILE A 2 -3.78 5.87 -9.62
CA ILE A 2 -3.26 5.30 -8.38
C ILE A 2 -4.24 5.59 -7.24
N ILE A 3 -4.49 4.59 -6.41
CA ILE A 3 -5.27 4.70 -5.18
C ILE A 3 -4.39 4.23 -4.02
N LEU A 4 -4.24 5.09 -3.02
CA LEU A 4 -3.49 4.79 -1.80
C LEU A 4 -4.46 4.32 -0.73
N VAL A 5 -4.24 3.11 -0.22
CA VAL A 5 -5.10 2.46 0.78
C VAL A 5 -4.28 2.27 2.05
N PHE A 6 -4.70 2.87 3.15
CA PHE A 6 -3.94 2.86 4.39
C PHE A 6 -4.72 2.14 5.48
N ASP A 7 -4.06 1.23 6.19
CA ASP A 7 -4.50 0.91 7.54
C ASP A 7 -4.31 2.11 8.47
N LEU A 8 -5.06 2.10 9.58
CA LEU A 8 -5.01 3.16 10.57
C LEU A 8 -4.10 2.80 11.75
N ASP A 9 -4.53 1.83 12.56
CA ASP A 9 -3.83 1.43 13.78
C ASP A 9 -2.47 0.81 13.45
N ASP A 10 -1.44 1.21 14.20
CA ASP A 10 -0.04 0.79 14.07
C ASP A 10 0.58 0.94 12.67
N THR A 11 -0.09 1.71 11.79
CA THR A 11 0.38 2.13 10.46
C THR A 11 0.45 3.65 10.34
N LEU A 12 -0.71 4.34 10.43
CA LEU A 12 -0.79 5.81 10.47
C LEU A 12 -0.82 6.34 11.90
N LEU A 13 -1.51 5.64 12.80
CA LEU A 13 -1.72 5.99 14.19
C LEU A 13 -1.13 4.90 15.08
N MET A 14 0.01 5.17 15.70
CA MET A 14 0.68 4.20 16.56
C MET A 14 -0.07 4.05 17.88
N SER A 15 -0.49 2.83 18.22
CA SER A 15 -1.32 2.53 19.39
C SER A 15 -0.70 2.92 20.73
N ASN A 16 0.61 3.15 20.76
CA ASN A 16 1.38 3.51 21.95
C ASN A 16 1.65 5.00 22.13
N GLU A 17 1.21 5.84 21.19
CA GLU A 17 1.42 7.28 21.25
C GLU A 17 0.24 8.03 21.86
N TYR A 18 -0.84 7.32 22.20
CA TYR A 18 -2.05 7.87 22.79
C TYR A 18 -2.70 6.87 23.77
N THR A 19 -3.47 7.37 24.73
CA THR A 19 -4.26 6.57 25.69
C THR A 19 -5.76 6.78 25.56
N SER A 20 -6.15 7.86 24.89
CA SER A 20 -7.52 8.20 24.51
C SER A 20 -7.52 9.09 23.27
N TYR A 21 -8.66 9.28 22.63
CA TYR A 21 -8.76 10.15 21.45
C TYR A 21 -8.22 11.57 21.73
N GLU A 22 -8.47 12.13 22.91
CA GLU A 22 -8.03 13.50 23.25
C GLU A 22 -6.52 13.64 23.41
N THR A 23 -5.80 12.53 23.58
CA THR A 23 -4.34 12.51 23.69
C THR A 23 -3.64 12.34 22.34
N ILE A 24 -4.37 12.10 21.26
CA ILE A 24 -3.81 12.01 19.91
C ILE A 24 -3.22 13.36 19.54
N LYS A 25 -1.91 13.37 19.26
CA LYS A 25 -1.18 14.58 18.89
C LYS A 25 -1.31 14.85 17.40
N PHE A 26 -1.59 16.10 17.06
CA PHE A 26 -1.54 16.56 15.68
C PHE A 26 -0.14 16.36 15.09
N ASN A 27 -0.08 15.76 13.91
CA ASN A 27 1.14 15.44 13.22
C ASN A 27 1.26 16.20 11.89
N ARG A 28 1.96 17.33 11.94
CA ARG A 28 2.17 18.22 10.78
C ARG A 28 3.01 17.57 9.68
N GLU A 29 4.03 16.78 10.03
CA GLU A 29 4.89 16.13 9.04
C GLU A 29 4.10 15.10 8.23
N LEU A 30 3.33 14.24 8.91
CA LEU A 30 2.49 13.24 8.26
C LEU A 30 1.43 13.90 7.36
N LEU A 31 0.77 14.97 7.84
CA LEU A 31 -0.18 15.74 7.03
C LEU A 31 0.48 16.28 5.75
N ASN A 32 1.68 16.86 5.86
CA ASN A 32 2.39 17.43 4.71
C ASN A 32 2.79 16.35 3.69
N LEU A 33 3.28 15.20 4.16
CA LEU A 33 3.61 14.06 3.31
C LEU A 33 2.38 13.49 2.60
N LEU A 34 1.24 13.40 3.28
CA LEU A 34 0.01 12.93 2.63
C LEU A 34 -0.53 13.96 1.64
N ASN A 35 -0.50 15.26 1.97
CA ASN A 35 -1.00 16.31 1.06
C ASN A 35 -0.13 16.48 -0.19
N SER A 36 1.17 16.19 -0.14
CA SER A 36 2.04 16.26 -1.34
C SER A 36 1.71 15.18 -2.37
N LEU A 37 1.01 14.11 -1.96
CA LEU A 37 0.58 13.03 -2.84
C LEU A 37 -0.81 13.34 -3.41
N ASN A 38 -0.87 13.76 -4.67
CA ASN A 38 -2.14 14.06 -5.36
C ASN A 38 -2.84 12.80 -5.90
N TYR A 39 -3.08 11.83 -5.01
CA TYR A 39 -3.79 10.58 -5.30
C TYR A 39 -5.01 10.43 -4.39
N LYS A 40 -5.98 9.62 -4.82
CA LYS A 40 -7.12 9.21 -3.98
C LYS A 40 -6.58 8.42 -2.78
N LYS A 41 -7.04 8.76 -1.57
CA LYS A 41 -6.59 8.16 -0.32
C LYS A 41 -7.78 7.56 0.41
N ILE A 42 -7.60 6.35 0.92
CA ILE A 42 -8.65 5.58 1.56
C ILE A 42 -8.13 5.05 2.88
N ILE A 43 -8.93 5.13 3.93
CA ILE A 43 -8.71 4.35 5.15
C ILE A 43 -9.36 2.98 4.98
N TYR A 44 -8.62 1.91 5.24
CA TYR A 44 -9.12 0.55 5.24
C TYR A 44 -8.62 -0.19 6.50
N THR A 45 -9.48 -0.26 7.51
CA THR A 45 -9.11 -0.65 8.87
C THR A 45 -10.04 -1.71 9.45
N ASN A 46 -9.50 -2.53 10.35
CA ASN A 46 -10.26 -3.43 11.20
C ASN A 46 -10.80 -2.74 12.47
N GLY A 47 -10.46 -1.47 12.70
CA GLY A 47 -11.13 -0.60 13.68
C GLY A 47 -12.57 -0.25 13.26
N THR A 48 -13.31 0.40 14.15
CA THR A 48 -14.66 0.91 13.81
C THR A 48 -14.59 2.20 13.01
N TYR A 49 -15.66 2.52 12.29
CA TYR A 49 -15.77 3.79 11.57
C TYR A 49 -15.71 4.97 12.52
N GLY A 50 -16.36 4.84 13.69
CA GLY A 50 -16.27 5.83 14.76
C GLY A 50 -14.84 6.06 15.23
N HIS A 51 -14.04 5.00 15.37
CA HIS A 51 -12.62 5.12 15.69
C HIS A 51 -11.87 5.94 14.63
N ALA A 52 -11.98 5.58 13.35
CA ALA A 52 -11.32 6.32 12.28
C ALA A 52 -11.79 7.79 12.19
N LYS A 53 -13.10 8.04 12.30
CA LYS A 53 -13.71 9.37 12.27
C LYS A 53 -13.23 10.27 13.40
N ASN A 54 -12.94 9.70 14.58
CA ASN A 54 -12.46 10.46 15.74
C ASN A 54 -10.93 10.63 15.73
N SER A 55 -10.19 9.63 15.28
CA SER A 55 -8.73 9.63 15.30
C SER A 55 -8.12 10.48 14.18
N VAL A 56 -8.60 10.34 12.95
CA VAL A 56 -7.97 10.98 11.76
C VAL A 56 -7.96 12.51 11.85
N PRO A 57 -9.08 13.21 12.17
CA PRO A 57 -9.05 14.66 12.28
C PRO A 57 -8.18 15.17 13.41
N LYS A 58 -7.99 14.40 14.49
CA LYS A 58 -7.07 14.76 15.57
C LYS A 58 -5.61 14.58 15.16
N LEU A 59 -5.31 13.47 14.49
CA LEU A 59 -3.97 13.17 13.97
C LEU A 59 -3.54 14.17 12.87
N LEU A 60 -4.45 14.53 11.97
CA LEU A 60 -4.14 15.31 10.76
C LEU A 60 -4.72 16.73 10.76
N GLY A 61 -5.40 17.15 11.82
CA GLY A 61 -6.07 18.45 11.91
C GLY A 61 -7.34 18.57 11.05
N ARG A 62 -7.60 17.60 10.15
CA ARG A 62 -8.79 17.49 9.30
C ARG A 62 -8.86 16.09 8.66
N ASN A 63 -10.01 15.72 8.11
CA ASN A 63 -10.09 14.55 7.24
C ASN A 63 -9.58 14.90 5.83
N ILE A 64 -8.61 14.13 5.33
CA ILE A 64 -8.08 14.24 3.95
C ILE A 64 -8.33 12.98 3.12
N PHE A 65 -8.96 11.95 3.71
CA PHE A 65 -9.25 10.70 3.04
C PHE A 65 -10.61 10.79 2.35
N ASN A 66 -10.66 10.24 1.13
CA ASN A 66 -11.85 10.26 0.30
C ASN A 66 -12.93 9.31 0.83
N GLU A 67 -12.52 8.15 1.35
CA GLU A 67 -13.41 7.10 1.83
C GLU A 67 -12.77 6.38 3.03
N THR A 68 -13.61 5.77 3.87
CA THR A 68 -13.20 4.93 5.01
C THR A 68 -13.99 3.64 4.99
N TYR A 69 -13.28 2.52 4.87
CA TYR A 69 -13.80 1.16 5.03
C TYR A 69 -13.33 0.62 6.38
N ALA A 70 -14.25 0.55 7.33
CA ALA A 70 -14.04 0.08 8.70
C ALA A 70 -14.86 -1.19 8.97
N ARG A 71 -14.52 -1.96 10.02
CA ARG A 71 -15.12 -3.28 10.28
C ARG A 71 -16.65 -3.32 10.36
N ASP A 72 -17.25 -2.21 10.76
CA ASP A 72 -18.69 -2.01 10.96
C ASP A 72 -19.39 -1.39 9.74
N THR A 73 -18.64 -1.14 8.66
CA THR A 73 -19.14 -0.57 7.40
C THR A 73 -19.02 -1.52 6.21
N ILE A 74 -18.33 -2.66 6.40
CA ILE A 74 -18.12 -3.69 5.38
C ILE A 74 -18.47 -5.07 5.96
N PRO A 75 -18.86 -6.06 5.13
CA PRO A 75 -19.38 -7.34 5.62
C PRO A 75 -18.31 -8.28 6.23
N HIS A 76 -17.03 -8.04 5.95
CA HIS A 76 -15.92 -8.89 6.36
C HIS A 76 -14.72 -8.02 6.72
N MET A 77 -13.86 -8.52 7.60
CA MET A 77 -12.63 -7.85 8.03
C MET A 77 -11.40 -8.36 7.28
N LYS A 78 -10.31 -7.58 7.28
CA LYS A 78 -8.98 -8.08 6.91
C LYS A 78 -8.58 -9.22 7.88
N PRO A 79 -7.85 -10.27 7.45
CA PRO A 79 -7.25 -10.46 6.13
C PRO A 79 -8.15 -11.18 5.12
N LEU A 80 -9.48 -11.29 5.34
CA LEU A 80 -10.32 -12.10 4.46
C LEU A 80 -10.31 -11.54 3.03
N PHE A 81 -10.03 -12.41 2.04
CA PHE A 81 -10.08 -12.06 0.62
C PHE A 81 -11.38 -11.33 0.24
N LYS A 82 -12.52 -11.77 0.78
CA LYS A 82 -13.83 -11.15 0.55
C LYS A 82 -13.88 -9.68 1.00
N SER A 83 -13.17 -9.33 2.07
CA SER A 83 -13.05 -7.97 2.57
C SER A 83 -12.31 -7.08 1.56
N PHE A 84 -11.16 -7.52 1.08
CA PHE A 84 -10.39 -6.79 0.06
C PHE A 84 -11.15 -6.66 -1.26
N ASN A 85 -11.81 -7.73 -1.70
CA ASN A 85 -12.62 -7.72 -2.91
C ASN A 85 -13.82 -6.76 -2.79
N HIS A 86 -14.44 -6.69 -1.61
CA HIS A 86 -15.50 -5.72 -1.35
C HIS A 86 -14.98 -4.29 -1.50
N VAL A 87 -13.87 -3.93 -0.85
CA VAL A 87 -13.27 -2.59 -0.98
C VAL A 87 -12.92 -2.27 -2.44
N LYS A 88 -12.26 -3.19 -3.15
CA LYS A 88 -11.93 -3.04 -4.57
C LYS A 88 -13.16 -2.77 -5.43
N ASN A 89 -14.21 -3.57 -5.25
CA ASN A 89 -15.44 -3.45 -6.04
C ASN A 89 -16.24 -2.19 -5.70
N SER A 90 -16.31 -1.80 -4.43
CA SER A 90 -16.95 -0.55 -4.00
C SER A 90 -16.27 0.68 -4.61
N ILE A 91 -14.94 0.64 -4.74
CA ILE A 91 -14.18 1.69 -5.41
C ILE A 91 -14.45 1.68 -6.92
N PHE A 92 -14.47 0.50 -7.55
CA PHE A 92 -14.73 0.36 -8.99
C PHE A 92 -16.15 0.76 -9.38
N TYR A 93 -17.14 0.52 -8.52
CA TYR A 93 -18.53 0.93 -8.76
C TYR A 93 -18.67 2.44 -9.05
N ASN A 94 -17.75 3.25 -8.52
CA ASN A 94 -17.72 4.70 -8.72
C ASN A 94 -16.84 5.16 -9.91
N LEU A 95 -16.35 4.22 -10.72
CA LEU A 95 -15.50 4.48 -11.89
C LEU A 95 -16.19 4.03 -13.17
N ASN A 96 -15.83 4.61 -14.31
CA ASN A 96 -16.26 4.11 -15.61
C ASN A 96 -15.52 2.82 -15.95
N GLU A 97 -16.17 1.85 -16.59
CA GLU A 97 -15.60 0.51 -16.87
C GLU A 97 -14.23 0.57 -17.58
N HIS A 98 -14.05 1.51 -18.52
CA HIS A 98 -12.79 1.70 -19.23
C HIS A 98 -11.60 2.10 -18.33
N GLN A 99 -11.87 2.51 -17.09
CA GLN A 99 -10.84 2.92 -16.13
C GLN A 99 -10.32 1.74 -15.28
N TYR A 100 -11.05 0.63 -15.20
CA TYR A 100 -10.75 -0.48 -14.27
C TYR A 100 -9.35 -1.08 -14.49
N ASN A 101 -8.99 -1.33 -15.75
CA ASN A 101 -7.71 -1.94 -16.13
C ASN A 101 -6.49 -1.07 -15.82
N ASN A 102 -6.70 0.22 -15.52
CA ASN A 102 -5.64 1.19 -15.26
C ASN A 102 -5.55 1.58 -13.77
N VAL A 103 -6.36 0.98 -12.88
CA VAL A 103 -6.30 1.28 -11.46
C VAL A 103 -5.20 0.45 -10.79
N GLN A 104 -4.29 1.13 -10.11
CA GLN A 104 -3.28 0.53 -9.26
C GLN A 104 -3.56 0.88 -7.81
N PHE A 105 -3.60 -0.13 -6.96
CA PHE A 105 -3.75 0.02 -5.53
C PHE A 105 -2.39 -0.15 -4.86
N ILE A 106 -2.03 0.81 -4.01
CA ILE A 106 -0.87 0.71 -3.12
C ILE A 106 -1.40 0.66 -1.70
N PHE A 107 -1.13 -0.45 -1.01
CA PHE A 107 -1.71 -0.78 0.29
C PHE A 107 -0.64 -0.78 1.38
N PHE A 108 -0.86 0.04 2.41
CA PHE A 108 0.03 0.23 3.55
C PHE A 108 -0.61 -0.39 4.79
N ASP A 109 0.09 -1.33 5.43
CA ASP A 109 -0.41 -2.05 6.62
C ASP A 109 0.78 -2.65 7.39
N ASP A 110 0.57 -2.93 8.67
CA ASP A 110 1.59 -3.51 9.54
C ASP A 110 1.53 -5.04 9.61
N ASN A 111 0.42 -5.64 9.18
CA ASN A 111 0.14 -7.05 9.32
C ASN A 111 0.48 -7.87 8.06
N LEU A 112 1.30 -8.91 8.23
CA LEU A 112 1.75 -9.77 7.12
C LEU A 112 0.63 -10.57 6.43
N ASP A 113 -0.43 -10.97 7.14
CA ASP A 113 -1.55 -11.69 6.53
C ASP A 113 -2.38 -10.75 5.62
N ASN A 114 -2.46 -9.47 5.99
CA ASN A 114 -3.05 -8.43 5.14
C ASN A 114 -2.20 -8.23 3.89
N MET A 115 -0.86 -8.18 4.02
CA MET A 115 0.07 -8.09 2.88
C MET A 115 -0.08 -9.27 1.92
N LYS A 116 -0.18 -10.49 2.45
CA LYS A 116 -0.37 -11.71 1.65
C LYS A 116 -1.66 -11.64 0.84
N THR A 117 -2.74 -11.16 1.44
CA THR A 117 -4.04 -11.05 0.77
C THR A 117 -4.03 -9.96 -0.30
N ALA A 118 -3.45 -8.79 0.01
CA ALA A 118 -3.26 -7.71 -0.95
C ALA A 118 -2.50 -8.19 -2.19
N LYS A 119 -1.40 -8.93 -1.98
CA LYS A 119 -0.61 -9.47 -3.10
C LYS A 119 -1.43 -10.41 -3.98
N ASN A 120 -2.25 -11.27 -3.37
CA ASN A 120 -3.09 -12.23 -4.08
C ASN A 120 -4.18 -11.58 -4.97
N ILE A 121 -4.44 -10.27 -4.82
CA ILE A 121 -5.39 -9.52 -5.65
C ILE A 121 -4.72 -8.43 -6.50
N ASP A 122 -3.40 -8.57 -6.71
CA ASP A 122 -2.55 -7.65 -7.48
C ASP A 122 -2.49 -6.23 -6.91
N TRP A 123 -2.68 -6.07 -5.60
CA TRP A 123 -2.36 -4.81 -4.93
C TRP A 123 -0.87 -4.78 -4.60
N VAL A 124 -0.26 -3.60 -4.71
CA VAL A 124 1.12 -3.36 -4.29
C VAL A 124 1.15 -3.32 -2.78
N SER A 125 1.89 -4.22 -2.16
CA SER A 125 1.97 -4.34 -0.70
C SER A 125 3.16 -3.56 -0.14
N VAL A 126 2.87 -2.55 0.68
CA VAL A 126 3.86 -1.74 1.40
C VAL A 126 3.76 -2.06 2.88
N TRP A 127 4.67 -2.89 3.36
CA TRP A 127 4.66 -3.36 4.73
C TRP A 127 5.39 -2.40 5.66
N ILE A 128 4.73 -2.00 6.74
CA ILE A 128 5.27 -1.16 7.82
C ILE A 128 5.25 -2.00 9.10
N PRO A 129 6.30 -2.79 9.39
CA PRO A 129 6.24 -3.82 10.41
C PRO A 129 5.83 -3.28 11.77
N HIS A 130 4.84 -3.93 12.39
CA HIS A 130 4.42 -3.60 13.74
C HIS A 130 5.63 -3.55 14.67
N ARG A 131 5.67 -2.57 15.58
CA ARG A 131 6.84 -2.33 16.46
C ARG A 131 7.24 -3.58 17.27
N ASN A 132 6.26 -4.36 17.70
CA ASN A 132 6.44 -5.60 18.50
C ASN A 132 6.99 -6.78 17.69
N TYR A 133 7.09 -6.70 16.36
CA TYR A 133 7.77 -7.75 15.61
C TYR A 133 9.26 -7.77 15.94
N ASN A 134 9.77 -8.96 16.21
CA ASN A 134 11.18 -9.18 16.48
C ASN A 134 12.02 -9.00 15.20
N ASN A 135 13.34 -8.89 15.37
CA ASN A 135 14.26 -8.69 14.26
C ASN A 135 14.26 -9.85 13.26
N ASN A 136 13.96 -11.08 13.68
CA ASN A 136 13.88 -12.21 12.76
C ASN A 136 12.72 -12.03 11.77
N ILE A 137 11.54 -11.66 12.27
CA ILE A 137 10.35 -11.37 11.45
C ILE A 137 10.62 -10.17 10.56
N LYS A 138 11.19 -9.08 11.10
CA LYS A 138 11.49 -7.88 10.32
C LYS A 138 12.54 -8.15 9.23
N ASN A 139 13.58 -8.93 9.50
CA ASN A 139 14.66 -9.18 8.53
C ASN A 139 14.33 -10.25 7.50
N GLN A 140 13.24 -10.99 7.70
CA GLN A 140 12.77 -11.97 6.73
C GLN A 140 12.27 -11.28 5.45
N ASN A 141 12.63 -11.88 4.32
CA ASN A 141 12.07 -11.51 3.03
C ASN A 141 10.78 -12.29 2.79
N TYR A 142 9.69 -11.59 2.49
CA TYR A 142 8.40 -12.19 2.21
C TYR A 142 8.06 -11.96 0.74
N PRO A 143 7.85 -13.01 -0.08
CA PRO A 143 7.62 -12.86 -1.53
C PRO A 143 6.30 -12.15 -1.86
N PHE A 144 5.46 -11.92 -0.85
CA PHE A 144 4.20 -11.19 -0.95
C PHE A 144 4.27 -9.75 -0.43
N VAL A 145 5.45 -9.27 -0.03
CA VAL A 145 5.71 -7.88 0.34
C VAL A 145 6.50 -7.23 -0.80
N ASP A 146 5.92 -6.25 -1.49
CA ASP A 146 6.60 -5.54 -2.57
C ASP A 146 7.61 -4.52 -2.04
N TYR A 147 7.23 -3.80 -0.99
CA TYR A 147 8.08 -2.81 -0.32
C TYR A 147 7.99 -2.96 1.19
N LYS A 148 9.11 -2.73 1.87
CA LYS A 148 9.18 -2.73 3.33
C LYS A 148 9.89 -1.46 3.80
N TYR A 149 9.27 -0.76 4.74
CA TYR A 149 9.83 0.44 5.38
C TYR A 149 9.75 0.33 6.90
N ASN A 150 10.56 1.08 7.64
CA ASN A 150 10.52 1.01 9.10
C ASN A 150 9.31 1.76 9.69
N ASN A 151 8.78 2.73 8.95
CA ASN A 151 7.66 3.57 9.34
C ASN A 151 6.98 4.15 8.10
N ILE A 152 5.79 4.73 8.30
CA ILE A 152 5.03 5.36 7.21
C ILE A 152 5.75 6.54 6.55
N TYR A 153 6.55 7.32 7.30
CA TYR A 153 7.23 8.49 6.75
C TYR A 153 8.26 8.11 5.68
N GLU A 154 9.04 7.07 5.93
CA GLU A 154 9.97 6.51 4.94
C GLU A 154 9.23 6.06 3.68
N ALA A 155 8.12 5.34 3.84
CA ALA A 155 7.32 4.88 2.71
C ALA A 155 6.75 6.04 1.88
N LEU A 156 6.20 7.07 2.55
CA LEU A 156 5.63 8.25 1.88
C LEU A 156 6.71 9.08 1.17
N LYS A 157 7.90 9.22 1.77
CA LYS A 157 9.05 9.91 1.16
C LYS A 157 9.57 9.19 -0.09
N ASP A 158 9.44 7.87 -0.15
CA ASP A 158 9.91 7.04 -1.26
C ASP A 158 8.83 6.71 -2.33
N MET A 159 7.66 7.37 -2.25
CA MET A 159 6.53 7.13 -3.18
C MET A 159 6.89 7.27 -4.66
N ASN A 160 7.80 8.19 -5.01
CA ASN A 160 8.25 8.34 -6.39
C ASN A 160 8.95 7.07 -6.90
N THR A 161 9.73 6.39 -6.05
CA THR A 161 10.37 5.12 -6.39
C THR A 161 9.33 4.04 -6.62
N ILE A 162 8.39 3.88 -5.67
CA ILE A 162 7.29 2.91 -5.77
C ILE A 162 6.53 3.11 -7.10
N ILE A 163 6.16 4.35 -7.42
CA ILE A 163 5.40 4.65 -8.64
C ILE A 163 6.21 4.39 -9.91
N ASN A 164 7.50 4.77 -9.91
CA ASN A 164 8.38 4.53 -11.05
C ASN A 164 8.53 3.03 -11.34
N ASP A 165 8.60 2.20 -10.30
CA ASP A 165 8.66 0.75 -10.45
C ASP A 165 7.38 0.17 -11.06
N LEU A 166 6.20 0.70 -10.71
CA LEU A 166 4.92 0.27 -11.31
C LEU A 166 4.84 0.62 -12.81
N ASN A 167 5.54 1.65 -13.25
CA ASN A 167 5.60 2.07 -14.65
C ASN A 167 6.69 1.36 -15.45
N LYS A 168 7.53 0.51 -14.81
CA LYS A 168 8.58 -0.21 -15.54
C LYS A 168 7.97 -1.23 -16.50
N PRO A 169 8.40 -1.24 -17.78
CA PRO A 169 7.93 -2.23 -18.73
C PRO A 169 8.35 -3.64 -18.28
N LYS A 170 7.39 -4.59 -18.28
CA LYS A 170 7.68 -5.99 -17.93
C LYS A 170 8.67 -6.66 -18.90
N TYR A 171 8.77 -6.14 -20.12
CA TYR A 171 9.65 -6.62 -21.18
C TYR A 171 10.12 -5.44 -22.05
N ILE A 172 11.42 -5.42 -22.37
CA ILE A 172 12.02 -4.49 -23.32
C ILE A 172 12.72 -5.34 -24.39
N PRO A 173 12.24 -5.34 -25.65
CA PRO A 173 12.87 -6.12 -26.71
C PRO A 173 14.30 -5.64 -26.99
N ALA A 174 15.19 -6.59 -27.25
CA ALA A 174 16.54 -6.30 -27.69
C ALA A 174 17.12 -7.47 -28.47
N ASN A 175 17.81 -7.16 -29.57
CA ASN A 175 18.39 -8.16 -30.48
C ASN A 175 19.73 -8.72 -29.98
N ASN A 176 20.36 -8.02 -29.02
CA ASN A 176 21.62 -8.39 -28.38
C ASN A 176 21.68 -7.79 -26.96
N PHE A 177 22.64 -8.25 -26.15
CA PHE A 177 22.89 -7.68 -24.83
C PHE A 177 23.52 -6.29 -24.97
N GLN A 178 22.87 -5.27 -24.43
CA GLN A 178 23.28 -3.86 -24.48
C GLN A 178 23.79 -3.37 -23.11
N GLY A 179 24.25 -4.28 -22.24
CA GLY A 179 24.66 -3.98 -20.87
C GLY A 179 23.56 -4.23 -19.83
N GLN A 180 23.94 -4.20 -18.55
CA GLN A 180 23.02 -4.45 -17.44
C GLN A 180 22.04 -3.29 -17.28
N LYS A 181 20.74 -3.60 -17.24
CA LYS A 181 19.69 -2.63 -16.88
C LYS A 181 19.23 -2.93 -15.46
N LYS A 182 19.23 -1.93 -14.58
CA LYS A 182 18.89 -2.10 -13.15
C LYS A 182 17.48 -2.70 -13.01
N GLY A 183 17.39 -3.86 -12.36
CA GLY A 183 16.13 -4.59 -12.16
C GLY A 183 15.65 -5.39 -13.37
N TYR A 184 16.51 -5.69 -14.35
CA TYR A 184 16.15 -6.51 -15.51
C TYR A 184 17.16 -7.65 -15.74
N HIS A 185 16.63 -8.78 -16.19
CA HIS A 185 17.40 -9.92 -16.69
C HIS A 185 17.32 -9.97 -18.21
N PHE A 186 18.48 -9.96 -18.88
CA PHE A 186 18.54 -10.19 -20.32
C PHE A 186 18.46 -11.68 -20.63
N LYS A 187 17.43 -12.12 -21.35
CA LYS A 187 17.23 -13.52 -21.72
C LYS A 187 16.32 -13.67 -22.94
N LYS A 188 16.26 -14.88 -23.50
CA LYS A 188 15.21 -15.29 -24.44
C LYS A 188 14.03 -15.84 -23.64
N GLY A 189 12.86 -15.21 -23.75
CA GLY A 189 11.63 -15.64 -23.08
C GLY A 189 10.43 -15.65 -24.03
N ASN A 190 9.22 -15.76 -23.49
CA ASN A 190 7.99 -15.91 -24.28
C ASN A 190 7.71 -14.73 -25.23
N ASN A 191 8.17 -13.52 -24.88
CA ASN A 191 7.99 -12.33 -25.71
C ASN A 191 9.18 -12.12 -26.68
N GLY A 192 10.12 -13.05 -26.76
CA GLY A 192 11.34 -12.95 -27.56
C GLY A 192 12.60 -12.67 -26.75
N LEU A 193 13.69 -12.33 -27.45
CA LEU A 193 14.96 -11.94 -26.83
C LEU A 193 14.85 -10.50 -26.30
N GLY A 194 15.32 -10.26 -25.08
CA GLY A 194 15.32 -8.92 -24.50
C GLY A 194 15.49 -8.90 -23.00
N TYR A 195 15.19 -7.75 -22.41
CA TYR A 195 15.25 -7.51 -20.97
C TYR A 195 13.88 -7.76 -20.36
N TYR A 196 13.81 -8.70 -19.41
CA TYR A 196 12.62 -8.98 -18.63
C TYR A 196 12.76 -8.36 -17.26
N LEU A 197 11.75 -7.61 -16.82
CA LEU A 197 11.74 -7.04 -15.48
C LEU A 197 11.92 -8.18 -14.47
N GLU A 198 12.89 -8.02 -13.58
CA GLU A 198 13.11 -8.92 -12.47
C GLU A 198 11.85 -8.84 -11.59
N LYS A 199 10.97 -9.84 -11.70
CA LYS A 199 9.97 -10.05 -10.65
C LYS A 199 10.78 -10.28 -9.38
N ASN A 200 10.43 -9.59 -8.29
CA ASN A 200 10.97 -9.84 -6.97
C ASN A 200 10.74 -11.32 -6.61
N ILE A 201 11.64 -12.19 -7.07
CA ILE A 201 11.76 -13.60 -6.73
C ILE A 201 13.09 -13.64 -5.97
N LYS A 202 13.02 -13.29 -4.71
CA LYS A 202 13.95 -13.73 -3.69
C LYS A 202 13.14 -14.17 -2.49
#